data_AF-A0A6A4CDR3-F1
#
_entry.id   AF-A0A6A4CDR3-F1
#
_cell.length_a   1.000
_cell.length_b   1.000
_cell.length_c   1.000
_cell.angle_alpha   90.00
_cell.angle_beta   90.00
_cell.angle_gamma   90.00
#
_symmetry.space_group_name_H-M   'P 1'
#
loop_
_entity.id
_entity.type
_entity.pdbx_description
1 polymer ?
#
loop_
_entity_poly.entity_id
_entity_poly.type
_entity_poly.pdbx_seq_one_letter_code
_entity_poly.pdbx_strand_id
1 'polypeptide(L)'
;MPRMSARARELRHLRRITEKRSITAASQDLLSDHDASQDEVDEHWQLEYERVQASRYFDRPSRYRRRKDCWLKLLNDREYMNDTEFHEHFRLDRDVFLSPCRFGERRPRLFL
;
A
#
# COMPACT_ATOMS: atom_id res chain seq x y z
N MET A 1 -19.84 -13.22 17.83
CA MET A 1 -18.84 -13.23 16.73
C MET A 1 -18.51 -11.80 16.32
N PRO A 2 -17.23 -11.44 16.11
CA PRO A 2 -16.85 -10.11 15.62
C PRO A 2 -17.47 -9.86 14.24
N ARG A 3 -18.16 -8.72 14.07
CA ARG A 3 -18.70 -8.33 12.76
C ARG A 3 -17.58 -7.90 11.84
N MET A 4 -17.52 -8.51 10.66
CA MET A 4 -16.59 -8.11 9.62
C MET A 4 -16.97 -6.76 9.02
N SER A 5 -15.98 -5.88 8.86
CA SER A 5 -16.15 -4.66 8.07
C SER A 5 -16.39 -4.99 6.60
N ALA A 6 -17.04 -4.07 5.88
CA ALA A 6 -17.27 -4.18 4.43
C ALA A 6 -15.95 -4.43 3.68
N ARG A 7 -14.92 -3.63 3.96
CA ARG A 7 -13.56 -3.81 3.42
C ARG A 7 -12.99 -5.21 3.70
N ALA A 8 -13.13 -5.74 4.91
CA ALA A 8 -12.60 -7.05 5.24
C ALA A 8 -13.34 -8.19 4.51
N ARG A 9 -14.60 -7.96 4.13
CA ARG A 9 -15.40 -8.88 3.31
C ARG A 9 -14.98 -8.83 1.86
N GLU A 10 -14.81 -7.63 1.34
CA GLU A 10 -14.33 -7.36 -0.02
C GLU A 10 -12.92 -7.93 -0.25
N LEU A 11 -11.97 -7.69 0.67
CA LEU A 11 -10.63 -8.29 0.59
C LEU A 11 -10.67 -9.82 0.58
N ARG A 12 -11.57 -10.44 1.35
CA ARG A 12 -11.73 -11.90 1.31
C ARG A 12 -12.31 -12.38 0.00
N HIS A 13 -13.21 -11.62 -0.60
CA HIS A 13 -13.78 -11.96 -1.90
C HIS A 13 -12.73 -11.85 -3.00
N LEU A 14 -12.01 -10.72 -3.08
CA LEU A 14 -10.95 -10.48 -4.06
C LEU A 14 -9.80 -11.49 -3.92
N ARG A 15 -9.42 -11.85 -2.68
CA ARG A 15 -8.42 -12.89 -2.44
C ARG A 15 -8.84 -14.26 -3.01
N ARG A 16 -10.12 -14.62 -2.90
CA ARG A 16 -10.62 -15.88 -3.47
C ARG A 16 -10.61 -15.87 -4.99
N ILE A 17 -10.86 -14.71 -5.60
CA ILE A 17 -10.84 -14.56 -7.07
C ILE A 17 -9.41 -14.69 -7.59
N THR A 18 -8.48 -13.94 -7.02
CA THR A 18 -7.05 -13.96 -7.39
C THR A 18 -6.43 -15.34 -7.17
N GLU A 19 -6.74 -16.02 -6.06
CA GLU A 19 -6.25 -17.38 -5.80
C GLU A 19 -6.74 -18.38 -6.86
N LYS A 20 -8.04 -18.38 -7.18
CA LYS A 20 -8.57 -19.26 -8.24
C LYS A 20 -7.93 -19.00 -9.60
N ARG A 21 -7.70 -17.73 -9.92
CA ARG A 21 -7.05 -17.31 -11.16
C ARG A 21 -5.60 -17.75 -11.21
N SER A 22 -4.84 -17.56 -10.14
CA SER A 22 -3.45 -18.04 -10.06
C SER A 22 -3.32 -19.55 -10.27
N ILE A 23 -4.28 -20.35 -9.80
CA ILE A 23 -4.32 -21.80 -10.03
C ILE A 23 -4.60 -22.10 -11.51
N THR A 24 -5.52 -21.34 -12.12
CA THR A 24 -5.88 -21.50 -13.54
C THR A 24 -4.70 -21.11 -14.45
N ALA A 25 -4.09 -19.95 -14.21
CA ALA A 25 -2.90 -19.49 -14.91
C ALA A 25 -1.75 -20.50 -14.79
N ALA A 26 -1.48 -21.00 -13.58
CA ALA A 26 -0.46 -22.04 -13.38
C ALA A 26 -0.77 -23.34 -14.14
N SER A 27 -2.05 -23.74 -14.22
CA SER A 27 -2.45 -24.92 -14.99
C SER A 27 -2.30 -24.71 -16.50
N GLN A 28 -2.58 -23.52 -17.02
CA GLN A 28 -2.42 -23.20 -18.44
C GLN A 28 -0.96 -23.09 -18.83
N ASP A 29 -0.12 -22.48 -17.99
CA ASP A 29 1.33 -22.41 -18.21
C ASP A 29 1.94 -23.82 -18.33
N LEU A 30 1.54 -24.74 -17.44
CA LEU A 30 1.94 -26.15 -17.52
C LEU A 30 1.47 -26.85 -18.80
N LEU A 31 0.30 -26.47 -19.33
CA LEU A 31 -0.27 -27.04 -20.55
C LEU A 31 0.16 -26.30 -21.82
N SER A 32 0.91 -25.20 -21.69
CA SER A 32 1.23 -24.27 -22.78
C SER A 32 -0.02 -23.71 -23.49
N ASP A 33 -1.17 -23.72 -22.81
CA ASP A 33 -2.48 -23.21 -23.27
C ASP A 33 -2.66 -21.73 -22.87
N HIS A 34 -1.58 -20.95 -22.96
CA HIS A 34 -1.56 -19.58 -22.50
C HIS A 34 -2.46 -18.68 -23.37
N ASP A 35 -3.37 -17.96 -22.73
CA ASP A 35 -4.33 -17.05 -23.35
C ASP A 35 -4.06 -15.63 -22.86
N ALA A 36 -3.46 -14.79 -23.72
CA ALA A 36 -3.08 -13.41 -23.40
C ALA A 36 -4.27 -12.54 -22.95
N SER A 37 -5.51 -12.89 -23.32
CA SER A 37 -6.69 -12.15 -22.86
C SER A 37 -7.01 -12.40 -21.37
N GLN A 38 -6.49 -13.50 -20.80
CA GLN A 38 -6.67 -13.81 -19.38
C GLN A 38 -5.71 -13.02 -18.49
N ASP A 39 -4.53 -12.68 -19.00
CA ASP A 39 -3.56 -11.86 -18.27
C ASP A 39 -4.13 -10.48 -17.92
N GLU A 40 -4.79 -9.82 -18.87
CA GLU A 40 -5.44 -8.52 -18.62
C GLU A 40 -6.50 -8.60 -17.51
N VAL A 41 -7.23 -9.72 -17.48
CA VAL A 41 -8.26 -9.94 -16.48
C VAL A 41 -7.62 -10.22 -15.12
N ASP A 42 -6.56 -11.01 -15.07
CA ASP A 42 -5.83 -11.33 -13.85
C ASP A 42 -5.17 -10.08 -13.26
N GLU A 43 -4.56 -9.24 -14.11
CA GLU A 43 -4.05 -7.91 -13.75
C GLU A 43 -5.14 -7.02 -13.17
N HIS A 44 -6.32 -6.96 -13.79
CA HIS A 44 -7.44 -6.18 -13.27
C HIS A 44 -7.84 -6.61 -11.85
N TRP A 45 -7.93 -7.92 -11.58
CA TRP A 45 -8.29 -8.39 -10.24
C TRP A 45 -7.19 -8.15 -9.20
N GLN A 46 -5.94 -8.21 -9.62
CA GLN A 46 -4.79 -7.88 -8.79
C GLN A 46 -4.80 -6.39 -8.40
N LEU A 47 -5.04 -5.49 -9.36
CA LEU A 47 -5.16 -4.06 -9.12
C LEU A 47 -6.32 -3.71 -8.17
N GLU A 48 -7.48 -4.35 -8.33
CA GLU A 48 -8.61 -4.13 -7.42
C GLU A 48 -8.29 -4.63 -5.99
N TYR A 49 -7.60 -5.76 -5.85
CA TYR A 49 -7.14 -6.23 -4.55
C TYR A 49 -6.21 -5.22 -3.86
N GLU A 50 -5.21 -4.72 -4.59
CA GLU A 50 -4.25 -3.73 -4.10
C GLU A 50 -4.93 -2.39 -3.73
N ARG A 51 -5.87 -1.94 -4.56
CA ARG A 51 -6.69 -0.74 -4.29
C ARG A 51 -7.45 -0.85 -2.97
N VAL A 52 -8.17 -1.96 -2.74
CA VAL A 52 -8.92 -2.18 -1.50
C VAL A 52 -7.97 -2.41 -0.31
N GLN A 53 -6.78 -2.96 -0.56
CA GLN A 53 -5.76 -3.09 0.47
C GLN A 53 -5.24 -1.71 0.90
N ALA A 54 -4.94 -0.84 -0.05
CA ALA A 54 -4.44 0.52 0.15
C ALA A 54 -5.47 1.47 0.78
N SER A 55 -6.78 1.24 0.57
CA SER A 55 -7.85 2.09 1.13
C SER A 55 -7.87 2.16 2.67
N ARG A 56 -7.18 1.25 3.36
CA ARG A 56 -7.08 1.20 4.84
C ARG A 56 -6.70 2.54 5.47
N TYR A 57 -5.81 3.28 4.82
CA TYR A 57 -5.29 4.56 5.31
C TYR A 57 -5.83 5.75 4.51
N PHE A 58 -6.46 5.50 3.36
CA PHE A 58 -7.02 6.53 2.48
C PHE A 58 -8.35 7.10 2.97
N ASP A 59 -9.20 6.29 3.61
CA ASP A 59 -10.52 6.75 4.09
C ASP A 59 -10.55 7.04 5.59
N ARG A 60 -9.39 7.02 6.27
CA ARG A 60 -9.35 7.29 7.71
C ARG A 60 -9.74 8.74 7.98
N PRO A 61 -10.71 8.99 8.89
CA PRO A 61 -11.10 10.35 9.26
C PRO A 61 -9.89 11.18 9.66
N SER A 62 -9.93 12.49 9.37
CA SER A 62 -8.85 13.44 9.69
C SER A 62 -8.42 13.39 11.16
N ARG A 63 -9.33 13.01 12.07
CA ARG A 63 -9.04 12.77 13.50
C ARG A 63 -7.97 11.69 13.75
N TYR A 64 -7.92 10.64 12.93
CA TYR A 64 -6.87 9.60 12.98
C TYR A 64 -5.62 9.99 12.18
N ARG A 65 -5.72 11.03 11.35
CA ARG A 65 -4.61 11.65 10.62
C ARG A 65 -3.97 12.80 11.39
N ARG A 66 -4.28 12.97 12.69
CA ARG A 66 -3.61 13.92 13.61
C ARG A 66 -2.15 13.50 13.83
N ARG A 67 -1.36 13.55 12.76
CA ARG A 67 0.10 13.51 12.76
C ARG A 67 0.69 14.90 12.95
N LYS A 68 -0.16 15.93 13.09
CA LYS A 68 0.26 17.32 12.86
C LYS A 68 1.10 17.93 13.97
N ASP A 69 1.10 17.39 15.18
CA ASP A 69 1.79 18.07 16.29
C ASP A 69 2.93 17.20 16.87
N CYS A 70 2.67 15.95 17.22
CA CYS A 70 3.69 15.10 17.84
C CYS A 70 4.79 14.65 16.87
N TRP A 71 4.45 14.32 15.62
CA TRP A 71 5.43 13.92 14.62
C TRP A 71 6.19 15.12 14.07
N LEU A 72 5.53 16.27 13.91
CA LEU A 72 6.21 17.51 13.52
C LEU A 72 7.23 17.92 14.59
N LYS A 73 6.89 17.77 15.88
CA LYS A 73 7.87 17.93 16.96
C LYS A 73 8.98 16.88 16.86
N LEU A 74 8.66 15.58 16.79
CA LEU A 74 9.65 14.49 16.66
C LEU A 74 10.60 14.64 15.45
N LEU A 75 10.12 15.19 14.35
CA LEU A 75 10.84 15.27 13.07
C LEU A 75 11.59 16.59 12.87
N ASN A 76 11.09 17.71 13.40
CA ASN A 76 11.70 19.02 13.19
C ASN A 76 12.38 19.59 14.43
N ASP A 77 11.97 19.16 15.63
CA ASP A 77 12.52 19.65 16.90
C ASP A 77 13.74 18.80 17.29
N ARG A 78 14.93 19.35 17.02
CA ARG A 78 16.21 18.72 17.37
C ARG A 78 16.53 18.81 18.87
N GLU A 79 15.84 19.67 19.62
CA GLU A 79 15.96 19.72 21.08
C GLU A 79 15.13 18.63 21.75
N TYR A 80 13.99 18.27 21.14
CA TYR A 80 13.13 17.20 21.65
C TYR A 80 13.70 15.79 21.39
N MET A 81 14.34 15.57 20.24
CA MET A 81 15.06 14.32 19.96
C MET A 81 16.21 14.59 19.01
N ASN A 82 17.44 14.31 19.44
CA ASN A 82 18.62 14.60 18.62
C ASN A 82 18.75 13.57 17.47
N ASP A 83 19.60 13.86 16.49
CA ASP A 83 19.72 12.99 15.30
C ASP A 83 20.31 11.61 15.64
N THR A 84 21.15 11.52 16.66
CA THR A 84 21.71 10.25 17.18
C THR A 84 20.66 9.36 17.83
N GLU A 85 19.82 9.91 18.72
CA GLU A 85 18.68 9.24 19.34
C GLU A 85 17.66 8.81 18.29
N PHE A 86 17.40 9.67 17.30
CA PHE A 86 16.55 9.32 16.18
C PHE A 86 17.11 8.13 15.39
N HIS A 87 18.41 8.14 15.09
CA HIS A 87 19.07 7.06 14.37
C HIS A 87 19.08 5.76 15.18
N GLU A 88 19.25 5.82 16.50
CA GLU A 88 19.16 4.62 17.36
C GLU A 88 17.76 4.00 17.37
N HIS A 89 16.72 4.82 17.42
CA HIS A 89 15.33 4.34 17.44
C HIS A 89 14.83 3.83 16.08
N PHE A 90 15.14 4.55 15.01
CA PHE A 90 14.57 4.29 13.67
C PHE A 90 15.56 3.62 12.71
N ARG A 91 16.84 3.53 13.07
CA ARG A 91 17.94 2.98 12.24
C ARG A 91 18.01 3.61 10.86
N LEU A 92 17.62 4.88 10.78
CA LEU A 92 17.53 5.66 9.57
C LEU A 92 17.87 7.10 9.89
N ASP A 93 18.52 7.75 8.94
CA ASP A 93 18.74 9.18 9.03
C ASP A 93 17.42 9.93 8.86
N ARG A 94 17.25 10.98 9.64
CA ARG A 94 16.01 11.76 9.71
C ARG A 94 15.62 12.36 8.35
N ASP A 95 16.60 12.78 7.55
CA ASP A 95 16.38 13.29 6.19
C ASP A 95 15.88 12.19 5.24
N VAL A 96 16.39 10.97 5.40
CA VAL A 96 15.93 9.79 4.65
C VAL A 96 14.53 9.39 5.08
N PHE A 97 14.18 9.53 6.36
CA PHE A 97 12.82 9.29 6.85
C PHE A 97 11.80 10.31 6.31
N LEU A 98 12.22 11.55 6.06
CA LEU A 98 11.38 12.62 5.52
C LEU A 98 11.18 12.50 4.00
N SER A 99 12.13 11.90 3.27
CA SER A 99 12.13 11.82 1.81
C SER A 99 10.92 11.05 1.22
N PRO A 100 10.43 9.93 1.79
CA PRO A 100 9.25 9.22 1.32
C PRO A 100 7.91 9.87 1.72
N CYS A 101 7.89 10.84 2.65
CA CYS A 101 6.65 11.52 3.00
C CYS A 101 6.20 12.55 1.95
N ARG A 102 7.00 12.79 0.90
CA ARG A 102 6.61 13.51 -0.33
C ARG A 102 6.03 12.60 -1.44
N PHE A 103 5.55 11.40 -1.11
CA PHE A 103 4.81 10.53 -2.04
C PHE A 103 3.38 11.06 -2.33
N GLY A 104 3.29 12.30 -2.80
CA GLY A 104 2.09 12.93 -3.37
C GLY A 104 2.37 13.68 -4.67
N GLU A 105 3.62 13.89 -5.05
CA GLU A 105 4.01 14.61 -6.26
C GLU A 105 5.04 13.82 -7.07
N ARG A 106 4.61 12.68 -7.62
CA ARG A 106 5.21 12.15 -8.85
C ARG A 106 4.12 11.98 -9.90
N ARG A 107 3.77 13.09 -10.54
CA ARG A 107 3.49 13.09 -11.98
C ARG A 107 4.66 13.77 -12.66
N PRO A 108 5.25 13.11 -13.65
CA PRO A 108 5.35 13.75 -14.95
C PRO A 108 4.52 12.93 -15.92
N ARG A 109 3.46 13.57 -16.43
CA ARG A 109 2.99 13.30 -17.78
C ARG A 109 4.12 13.71 -18.73
N LEU A 110 4.67 12.75 -19.46
CA LEU A 110 5.30 12.88 -20.77
C LEU A 110 5.08 11.47 -21.37
N PHE A 111 4.07 11.16 -22.18
CA PHE A 111 3.82 11.66 -23.54
C PHE A 111 5.10 12.13 -24.23
N LEU A 112 5.78 11.16 -24.83
CA LEU A 112 6.19 11.20 -26.24
C LEU A 112 5.81 9.86 -26.86
#